data_AF-A0A6F7VYY6-F1
#
_entry.id   AF-A0A6F7VYY6-F1
#
_cell.length_a   1.000
_cell.length_b   1.000
_cell.length_c   1.000
_cell.angle_alpha   90.00
_cell.angle_beta   90.00
_cell.angle_gamma   90.00
#
_symmetry.space_group_name_H-M   'P 1'
#
loop_
_entity.id
_entity.type
_entity.pdbx_description
1 polymer ?
#
loop_
_entity_poly.entity_id
_entity_poly.type
_entity_poly.pdbx_seq_one_letter_code
_entity_poly.pdbx_strand_id
1 'polypeptide(L)' 'AARLRDGRAPLRAAPSTTEPDAAHIATLHQRAHTLAGWALVVATSRNDTAASTLAAERLAAHAAALGLNEA' A
#
# COMPACT_ATOMS: atom_id res chain seq x y z
N ALA A 1 21.58 7.99 17.07
CA ALA A 1 20.54 6.96 16.91
C ALA A 1 19.61 7.01 18.12
N ALA A 2 18.31 7.31 17.92
CA ALA A 2 17.35 7.36 19.02
C ALA A 2 17.01 5.94 19.48
N ARG A 3 17.32 5.59 20.74
CA ARG A 3 17.03 4.29 21.36
C ARG A 3 15.84 4.43 22.31
N LEU A 4 15.02 3.38 22.44
CA LEU A 4 14.02 3.28 23.50
C LEU A 4 14.72 3.14 24.87
N ARG A 5 13.97 3.31 25.97
CA ARG A 5 14.47 2.95 27.31
C ARG A 5 15.02 1.51 27.26
N ASP A 6 16.16 1.27 27.91
CA ASP A 6 16.98 0.04 27.86
C ASP A 6 17.82 -0.16 26.57
N GLY A 7 17.97 0.87 25.73
CA GLY A 7 18.88 0.81 24.58
C GLY A 7 18.34 0.01 23.39
N ARG A 8 17.08 -0.45 23.44
CA ARG A 8 16.42 -1.17 22.35
C ARG A 8 16.28 -0.25 21.14
N ALA A 9 16.53 -0.77 19.95
CA ALA A 9 16.18 -0.07 18.73
C ALA A 9 14.67 0.22 18.74
N PRO A 10 14.19 1.37 18.24
CA PRO A 10 12.77 1.60 18.04
C PRO A 10 12.22 0.40 17.27
N LEU A 11 11.20 -0.25 17.82
CA LEU A 11 10.58 -1.41 17.19
C LEU A 11 9.90 -0.93 15.91
N ARG A 12 10.64 -0.82 14.81
CA ARG A 12 10.01 -0.96 13.49
C ARG A 12 9.49 -2.38 13.49
N ALA A 13 8.17 -2.54 13.47
CA ALA A 13 7.53 -3.83 13.50
C ALA A 13 8.23 -4.74 12.49
N ALA A 14 8.87 -5.80 12.98
CA ALA A 14 9.39 -6.82 12.10
C ALA A 14 8.19 -7.43 11.36
N PRO A 15 8.28 -7.69 10.05
CA PRO A 15 7.21 -8.36 9.34
C PRO A 15 6.91 -9.69 10.03
N SER A 16 5.63 -9.94 10.29
CA SER A 16 5.16 -11.16 10.98
C SER A 16 5.42 -12.43 10.18
N THR A 17 5.74 -12.29 8.89
CA THR A 17 5.97 -13.38 7.96
C THR A 17 7.26 -13.09 7.18
N THR A 18 8.21 -14.01 7.24
CA THR A 18 9.51 -13.88 6.55
C THR A 18 9.46 -14.45 5.13
N GLU A 19 8.59 -15.43 4.88
CA GLU A 19 8.35 -16.04 3.57
C GLU A 19 6.87 -15.87 3.19
N PRO A 20 6.53 -14.86 2.38
CA PRO A 20 5.15 -14.63 2.00
C PRO A 20 4.70 -15.66 0.95
N ASP A 21 3.57 -16.31 1.20
CA ASP A 21 2.91 -17.13 0.19
C ASP A 21 2.09 -16.28 -0.81
N ALA A 22 1.61 -16.91 -1.88
CA ALA A 22 0.85 -16.22 -2.91
C ALA A 22 -0.46 -15.60 -2.38
N ALA A 23 -1.12 -16.23 -1.41
CA ALA A 23 -2.35 -15.72 -0.82
C ALA A 23 -2.11 -14.47 0.03
N HIS A 24 -1.00 -14.44 0.76
CA HIS A 24 -0.53 -13.28 1.50
C HIS A 24 -0.25 -12.11 0.56
N ILE A 25 0.46 -12.35 -0.54
CA ILE A 25 0.77 -11.32 -1.54
C ILE A 25 -0.51 -10.77 -2.17
N ALA A 26 -1.46 -11.64 -2.54
CA ALA A 26 -2.77 -11.21 -3.06
C ALA A 26 -3.52 -10.34 -2.04
N THR A 27 -3.50 -10.71 -0.76
CA THR A 27 -4.12 -9.91 0.32
C THR A 27 -3.47 -8.52 0.44
N LEU A 28 -2.15 -8.41 0.28
CA LEU A 28 -1.46 -7.12 0.26
C LEU A 28 -1.87 -6.28 -0.94
N HIS A 29 -1.98 -6.87 -2.13
CA HIS A 29 -2.49 -6.17 -3.32
C HIS A 29 -3.92 -5.68 -3.13
N GLN A 30 -4.80 -6.47 -2.52
CA GLN A 30 -6.17 -6.04 -2.21
C GLN A 30 -6.19 -4.82 -1.29
N ARG A 31 -5.43 -4.85 -0.20
CA ARG A 31 -5.34 -3.71 0.74
C ARG A 31 -4.77 -2.48 0.05
N ALA A 32 -3.71 -2.65 -0.74
CA ALA A 32 -3.07 -1.55 -1.46
C ALA A 32 -4.00 -0.96 -2.53
N HIS A 33 -4.80 -1.79 -3.22
CA HIS A 33 -5.84 -1.34 -4.15
C HIS A 33 -6.89 -0.47 -3.43
N THR A 34 -7.40 -0.91 -2.28
CA THR A 34 -8.35 -0.11 -1.47
C THR A 34 -7.74 1.22 -1.03
N LEU A 35 -6.50 1.22 -0.54
CA LEU A 35 -5.82 2.45 -0.12
C LEU A 35 -5.58 3.42 -1.28
N ALA A 36 -5.23 2.92 -2.47
CA ALA A 36 -5.08 3.73 -3.67
C ALA A 36 -6.39 4.40 -4.09
N GLY A 37 -7.52 3.70 -3.96
CA GLY A 37 -8.84 4.25 -4.21
C GLY A 37 -9.18 5.40 -3.26
N TRP A 38 -8.92 5.24 -1.95
CA TRP A 38 -9.11 6.31 -0.97
C TRP A 38 -8.17 7.50 -1.21
N ALA A 39 -6.90 7.25 -1.53
CA ALA A 39 -5.94 8.30 -1.85
C ALA A 39 -6.39 9.11 -3.08
N LEU A 40 -6.93 8.45 -4.11
CA LEU A 40 -7.47 9.11 -5.30
C LEU A 40 -8.63 10.06 -4.95
N VAL A 41 -9.58 9.62 -4.12
CA VAL A 41 -10.70 10.47 -3.67
C VAL A 41 -10.20 11.70 -2.92
N VAL A 42 -9.26 11.53 -1.98
CA VAL A 42 -8.70 12.63 -1.20
C VAL A 42 -7.91 13.60 -2.08
N ALA A 43 -7.06 13.09 -2.98
CA ALA A 43 -6.27 13.91 -3.89
C ALA A 43 -7.16 14.75 -4.82
N THR A 44 -8.22 14.13 -5.36
CA THR A 44 -9.20 14.79 -6.22
C THR A 44 -9.92 15.91 -5.45
N SER A 45 -10.38 15.63 -4.22
CA SER A 45 -11.03 16.62 -3.36
C SER A 45 -10.16 17.83 -3.03
N ARG A 46 -8.83 17.66 -3.03
CA ARG A 46 -7.86 18.73 -2.75
C ARG A 46 -7.37 19.43 -4.02
N ASN A 47 -7.87 19.06 -5.19
CA ASN A 47 -7.35 19.50 -6.49
C ASN A 47 -5.83 19.24 -6.63
N ASP A 48 -5.32 18.18 -6.01
CA ASP A 48 -3.92 17.77 -6.17
C ASP A 48 -3.79 16.81 -7.35
N THR A 49 -3.51 17.38 -8.53
CA THR A 49 -3.41 16.61 -9.77
C THR A 49 -2.26 15.60 -9.74
N ALA A 50 -1.12 15.96 -9.14
CA ALA A 50 0.04 15.06 -9.10
C ALA A 50 -0.25 13.83 -8.24
N ALA A 51 -0.84 14.03 -7.06
CA ALA A 51 -1.25 12.92 -6.20
C ALA A 51 -2.39 12.09 -6.83
N SER A 52 -3.32 12.73 -7.55
CA SER A 52 -4.42 12.04 -8.21
C SER A 52 -3.93 11.11 -9.32
N THR A 53 -3.02 11.57 -10.18
CA THR A 53 -2.39 10.74 -11.22
C THR A 53 -1.65 9.56 -10.61
N LEU A 54 -0.82 9.81 -9.59
CA LEU A 54 -0.07 8.76 -8.90
C LEU A 54 -1.00 7.70 -8.29
N ALA A 55 -2.07 8.13 -7.61
CA ALA A 55 -3.04 7.22 -7.00
C ALA A 55 -3.79 6.39 -8.05
N ALA A 56 -4.17 6.97 -9.18
CA ALA A 56 -4.81 6.25 -10.29
C ALA A 56 -3.89 5.18 -10.88
N GLU A 57 -2.60 5.48 -11.09
CA GLU A 57 -1.63 4.49 -11.56
C GLU A 57 -1.43 3.34 -10.56
N ARG A 58 -1.36 3.63 -9.25
CA ARG A 58 -1.25 2.59 -8.21
C ARG A 58 -2.50 1.73 -8.13
N LEU A 59 -3.68 2.33 -8.26
CA LEU A 59 -4.97 1.63 -8.30
C LEU A 59 -4.99 0.61 -9.46
N ALA A 60 -4.61 1.05 -10.66
CA ALA A 60 -4.55 0.20 -11.85
C ALA A 60 -3.51 -0.91 -11.74
N ALA A 61 -2.32 -0.62 -11.19
CA ALA A 61 -1.27 -1.63 -10.99
C ALA A 61 -1.70 -2.73 -10.01
N HIS A 62 -2.38 -2.38 -8.92
CA HIS A 62 -2.90 -3.37 -7.97
C HIS A 62 -4.10 -4.13 -8.51
N ALA A 63 -4.94 -3.50 -9.34
CA ALA A 63 -6.02 -4.17 -10.03
C ALA A 63 -5.49 -5.22 -11.04
N ALA A 64 -4.43 -4.89 -11.79
CA ALA A 64 -3.74 -5.84 -12.67
C ALA A 64 -3.16 -7.03 -11.89
N ALA A 65 -2.49 -6.77 -10.75
CA ALA A 65 -1.93 -7.81 -9.90
C ALA A 65 -3.00 -8.75 -9.30
N LEU A 66 -4.24 -8.27 -9.16
CA LEU A 66 -5.39 -9.05 -8.71
C LEU A 66 -6.15 -9.72 -9.86
N GLY A 67 -5.74 -9.53 -11.11
CA GLY A 67 -6.44 -10.05 -12.29
C GLY A 67 -7.77 -9.35 -12.59
N LEU A 68 -7.98 -8.13 -12.09
CA LEU A 68 -9.22 -7.36 -12.28
C LEU A 68 -9.25 -6.58 -13.60
N ASN A 69 -8.12 -6.52 -14.31
CA ASN A 69 -7.97 -5.73 -15.55
C ASN A 69 -8.21 -6.55 -16.83
N GLU A 70 -8.73 -7.77 -16.73
CA GLU A 70 -9.12 -8.58 -17.90
C GLU A 70 -10.65 -8.70 -17.98
N ALA A 71 -11.22 -7.99 -18.96
CA ALA A 71 -12.51 -8.22 -19.61
C ALA A 71 -12.39 -7.79 -21.08
#